data_AF-A0A9P8GYH4-F1
#
_entry.id   AF-A0A9P8GYH4-F1
#
_cell.length_a   1.000
_cell.length_b   1.000
_cell.length_c   1.000
_cell.angle_alpha   90.00
_cell.angle_beta   90.00
_cell.angle_gamma   90.00
#
_symmetry.space_group_name_H-M   'P 1'
#
loop_
_entity.id
_entity.type
_entity.pdbx_description
1 polymer ?
#
loop_
_entity_poly.entity_id
_entity_poly.type
_entity_poly.pdbx_seq_one_letter_code
_entity_poly.pdbx_strand_id
1 'polypeptide(L)'
;MNTHVNDLEREPSLLELEPSPIEEDFPSNSYFPPASDDKPLDHDTIKPIQRTSTLGLDAHSPVWYLTRIHKYSSYAFSVFTAFHVANTALIPLATRSVASSEPYLLLTRPYYQSPIAEPFIVVLPLIAHIGSGVALRLYRRKQNLRRYGAENRTDRRMVAWPKLSGTSALGYALVPLVFGHAFVNRIIPLWYEGGSSSINLGYVSHGFAKHPAVSFVGFGALVTIGVFHSVWGWAKWLNWSPSQVTQGGPEGQLLRKRRWYVVNAVSAVVSALWLAGGMGIVGRGGAVGGWVGREYDALYSHIPLIGHYMASS
;
A
#
# COMPACT_ATOMS: atom_id res chain seq x y z
N MET A 1 26.19 -40.01 -17.32
CA MET A 1 25.86 -39.25 -18.54
C MET A 1 24.40 -38.80 -18.38
N ASN A 2 24.12 -37.77 -17.57
CA ASN A 2 23.93 -36.36 -18.00
C ASN A 2 23.07 -36.31 -19.27
N THR A 3 21.85 -35.75 -19.31
CA THR A 3 21.47 -34.39 -18.87
C THR A 3 19.94 -34.17 -18.78
N HIS A 4 19.53 -33.41 -17.76
CA HIS A 4 18.63 -32.24 -17.74
C HIS A 4 17.25 -32.29 -18.42
N VAL A 5 16.15 -32.18 -17.66
CA VAL A 5 15.55 -30.91 -17.14
C VAL A 5 15.03 -30.04 -18.30
N ASN A 6 13.69 -29.93 -18.42
CA ASN A 6 12.95 -28.70 -18.74
C ASN A 6 11.44 -29.01 -18.96
N ASP A 7 10.69 -29.18 -17.86
CA ASP A 7 9.22 -29.13 -17.84
C ASP A 7 8.71 -27.74 -17.40
N LEU A 8 9.52 -26.71 -17.65
CA LEU A 8 9.21 -25.32 -17.31
C LEU A 8 9.24 -24.48 -18.58
N GLU A 9 8.14 -24.49 -19.35
CA GLU A 9 7.70 -23.40 -20.23
C GLU A 9 6.43 -23.87 -20.98
N ARG A 10 5.28 -23.77 -20.31
CA ARG A 10 3.99 -23.76 -21.00
C ARG A 10 3.36 -22.39 -20.82
N GLU A 11 3.99 -21.40 -21.43
CA GLU A 11 3.28 -20.20 -21.87
C GLU A 11 2.10 -20.68 -22.72
N PRO A 12 0.87 -20.16 -22.52
CA PRO A 12 -0.20 -20.41 -23.48
C PRO A 12 0.22 -19.74 -24.80
N SER A 13 0.81 -20.52 -25.70
CA SER A 13 1.09 -20.08 -27.06
C SER A 13 -0.22 -19.60 -27.65
N LEU A 14 -0.28 -18.32 -28.03
CA LEU A 14 -1.33 -17.81 -28.90
C LEU A 14 -1.30 -18.69 -30.15
N LEU A 15 -2.30 -19.57 -30.28
CA LEU A 15 -2.47 -20.34 -31.49
C LEU A 15 -2.97 -19.36 -32.54
N GLU A 16 -2.07 -18.94 -33.41
CA GLU A 16 -2.41 -18.15 -34.58
C GLU A 16 -3.29 -19.04 -35.46
N LEU A 17 -4.60 -18.85 -35.37
CA LEU A 17 -5.55 -19.52 -36.24
C LEU A 17 -5.34 -18.94 -37.63
N GLU A 18 -4.93 -19.80 -38.58
CA GLU A 18 -4.90 -19.38 -39.97
C GLU A 18 -6.30 -18.89 -40.37
N PRO A 19 -6.40 -17.76 -41.07
CA PRO A 19 -7.69 -17.29 -41.55
C PRO A 19 -8.33 -18.41 -42.36
N SER A 20 -9.53 -18.83 -41.96
CA SER A 20 -10.32 -19.79 -42.73
C SER A 20 -10.36 -19.32 -44.19
N PRO A 21 -10.11 -20.20 -45.18
CA PRO A 21 -10.29 -19.85 -46.57
C PRO A 21 -11.68 -19.27 -46.75
N ILE A 22 -11.73 -18.01 -47.12
CA ILE A 22 -12.95 -17.36 -47.55
C ILE A 22 -13.14 -17.83 -48.98
N GLU A 23 -14.17 -18.63 -49.24
CA GLU A 23 -14.66 -18.82 -50.60
C GLU A 23 -15.08 -17.45 -51.13
N GLU A 24 -14.42 -16.98 -52.19
CA GLU A 24 -14.60 -15.66 -52.79
C GLU A 24 -15.93 -15.56 -53.57
N ASP A 25 -17.06 -15.85 -52.94
CA ASP A 25 -18.39 -15.56 -53.47
C ASP A 25 -19.02 -14.42 -52.68
N PHE A 26 -18.36 -13.26 -52.70
CA PHE A 26 -18.91 -12.01 -52.17
C PHE A 26 -19.20 -11.02 -53.29
N PRO A 27 -20.46 -10.54 -53.45
CA PRO A 27 -20.73 -9.43 -54.34
C PRO A 27 -19.97 -8.19 -53.84
N SER A 28 -19.10 -7.64 -54.68
CA SER A 28 -18.04 -6.68 -54.35
C SER A 28 -18.49 -5.29 -53.87
N ASN A 29 -19.76 -5.08 -53.50
CA ASN A 29 -20.34 -3.76 -53.28
C ASN A 29 -21.13 -3.59 -51.96
N SER A 30 -20.92 -4.42 -50.93
CA SER A 30 -21.72 -4.31 -49.70
C SER A 30 -20.96 -4.13 -48.39
N TYR A 31 -19.63 -4.01 -48.40
CA TYR A 31 -18.90 -3.78 -47.14
C TYR A 31 -18.81 -2.30 -46.74
N PHE A 32 -18.80 -1.39 -47.72
CA PHE A 32 -18.94 0.05 -47.50
C PHE A 32 -20.06 0.56 -48.41
N PRO A 33 -21.17 1.12 -47.88
CA PRO A 33 -22.14 1.77 -48.75
C PRO A 33 -21.45 2.93 -49.48
N PRO A 34 -21.64 3.10 -50.80
CA PRO A 34 -21.13 4.25 -51.51
C PRO A 34 -21.73 5.51 -50.87
N ALA A 35 -20.90 6.54 -50.71
CA ALA A 35 -21.35 7.86 -50.26
C ALA A 35 -22.32 8.43 -51.30
N SER A 36 -23.62 8.15 -51.13
CA SER A 36 -24.68 8.78 -51.88
C SER A 36 -25.06 10.08 -51.19
N ASP A 37 -24.90 11.17 -51.95
CA ASP A 37 -25.39 12.53 -51.80
C ASP A 37 -26.43 12.83 -50.69
N ASP A 38 -26.10 13.87 -49.91
CA ASP A 38 -27.00 14.90 -49.38
C ASP A 38 -28.42 14.47 -48.97
N LYS A 39 -28.50 13.75 -47.85
CA LYS A 39 -29.67 13.84 -46.96
C LYS A 39 -29.18 14.09 -45.53
N PRO A 40 -29.76 15.07 -44.80
CA PRO A 40 -29.42 15.26 -43.40
C PRO A 40 -29.85 14.01 -42.63
N LEU A 41 -28.88 13.19 -42.24
CA LEU A 41 -29.08 12.01 -41.42
C LEU A 41 -29.48 12.47 -40.02
N ASP A 42 -30.69 12.10 -39.60
CA ASP A 42 -31.14 12.26 -38.22
C ASP A 42 -30.11 11.67 -37.26
N HIS A 43 -29.63 12.54 -36.37
CA HIS A 43 -28.66 12.22 -35.33
C HIS A 43 -29.32 11.44 -34.17
N ASP A 44 -29.88 10.27 -34.47
CA ASP A 44 -30.22 9.26 -33.46
C ASP A 44 -29.31 8.04 -33.64
N THR A 45 -28.01 8.36 -33.55
CA THR A 45 -26.93 7.42 -33.22
C THR A 45 -27.33 6.53 -32.05
N ILE A 46 -27.12 5.23 -32.24
CA ILE A 46 -27.12 4.15 -31.25
C ILE A 46 -26.68 4.69 -29.89
N LYS A 47 -27.65 4.98 -29.01
CA LYS A 47 -27.38 5.41 -27.65
C LYS A 47 -26.80 4.21 -26.92
N PRO A 48 -25.63 4.31 -26.27
CA PRO A 48 -25.16 3.24 -25.39
C PRO A 48 -26.28 2.95 -24.39
N ILE A 49 -26.59 1.67 -24.16
CA ILE A 49 -27.62 1.27 -23.18
C ILE A 49 -27.27 1.92 -21.84
N GLN A 50 -27.89 3.07 -21.57
CA GLN A 50 -27.76 3.76 -20.31
C GLN A 50 -28.53 2.89 -19.31
N ARG A 51 -27.79 2.21 -18.43
CA ARG A 51 -28.39 1.61 -17.25
C ARG A 51 -28.86 2.76 -16.38
N THR A 52 -30.11 3.17 -16.57
CA THR A 52 -30.77 4.19 -15.77
C THR A 52 -30.97 3.62 -14.36
N SER A 53 -30.12 4.03 -13.42
CA SER A 53 -30.46 3.97 -12.01
C SER A 53 -31.65 4.92 -11.82
N THR A 54 -32.82 4.38 -11.49
CA THR A 54 -34.10 5.09 -11.30
C THR A 54 -34.10 6.12 -10.15
N LEU A 55 -32.93 6.44 -9.59
CA LEU A 55 -32.71 7.31 -8.44
C LEU A 55 -31.85 8.54 -8.74
N GLY A 56 -31.52 8.84 -10.01
CA GLY A 56 -30.77 10.06 -10.38
C GLY A 56 -29.34 10.13 -9.82
N LEU A 57 -28.84 9.05 -9.22
CA LEU A 57 -27.44 8.86 -8.91
C LEU A 57 -26.73 8.53 -10.23
N ASP A 58 -25.82 9.41 -10.67
CA ASP A 58 -24.86 9.08 -11.73
C ASP A 58 -24.33 7.67 -11.49
N ALA A 59 -24.57 6.75 -12.42
CA ALA A 59 -24.30 5.32 -12.28
C ALA A 59 -22.79 5.03 -12.32
N HIS A 60 -22.08 5.45 -11.28
CA HIS A 60 -20.66 5.23 -11.13
C HIS A 60 -20.37 3.74 -10.90
N SER A 61 -19.40 3.19 -11.62
CA SER A 61 -19.02 1.79 -11.46
C SER A 61 -18.45 1.53 -10.05
N PRO A 62 -18.55 0.30 -9.51
CA PRO A 62 -17.89 -0.05 -8.24
C PRO A 62 -16.38 0.25 -8.25
N VAL A 63 -15.72 0.16 -9.41
CA VAL A 63 -14.31 0.53 -9.57
C VAL A 63 -14.09 2.01 -9.29
N TRP A 64 -15.02 2.87 -9.70
CA TRP A 64 -14.94 4.31 -9.46
C TRP A 64 -14.93 4.61 -7.95
N TYR A 65 -15.89 4.07 -7.20
CA TYR A 65 -15.98 4.26 -5.75
C TYR A 65 -14.77 3.68 -5.03
N LEU A 66 -14.40 2.43 -5.33
CA LEU A 66 -13.25 1.79 -4.69
C LEU A 66 -11.93 2.53 -4.99
N THR A 67 -11.77 3.02 -6.21
CA THR A 67 -10.58 3.81 -6.58
C THR A 67 -10.57 5.12 -5.81
N ARG A 68 -11.71 5.84 -5.70
CA ARG A 68 -11.84 7.08 -4.90
C ARG A 68 -11.55 6.84 -3.43
N ILE A 69 -12.08 5.76 -2.83
CA ILE A 69 -11.83 5.42 -1.42
C ILE A 69 -10.35 5.13 -1.18
N HIS A 70 -9.73 4.28 -2.01
CA HIS A 70 -8.30 3.97 -1.93
C HIS A 70 -7.43 5.23 -2.05
N LYS A 71 -7.81 6.08 -3.01
CA LYS A 71 -7.21 7.37 -3.36
C LYS A 71 -7.27 8.32 -2.14
N TYR A 72 -8.46 8.66 -1.65
CA TYR A 72 -8.62 9.73 -0.65
C TYR A 72 -8.34 9.30 0.79
N SER A 73 -8.46 8.02 1.13
CA SER A 73 -8.04 7.50 2.46
C SER A 73 -6.56 7.76 2.75
N SER A 74 -5.72 7.85 1.72
CA SER A 74 -4.28 8.11 1.84
C SER A 74 -3.95 9.47 2.46
N TYR A 75 -4.82 10.48 2.35
CA TYR A 75 -4.58 11.82 2.90
C TYR A 75 -4.58 11.83 4.43
N ALA A 76 -5.61 11.22 5.04
CA ALA A 76 -5.73 11.15 6.48
C ALA A 76 -4.51 10.43 7.09
N PHE A 77 -4.12 9.31 6.49
CA PHE A 77 -2.93 8.58 6.92
C PHE A 77 -1.62 9.36 6.72
N SER A 78 -1.54 10.21 5.69
CA SER A 78 -0.37 11.07 5.47
C SER A 78 -0.24 12.14 6.54
N VAL A 79 -1.36 12.74 6.98
CA VAL A 79 -1.37 13.70 8.10
C VAL A 79 -0.91 13.03 9.40
N PHE A 80 -1.47 11.85 9.71
CA PHE A 80 -1.02 11.05 10.84
C PHE A 80 0.47 10.74 10.77
N THR A 81 0.95 10.26 9.61
CA THR A 81 2.35 9.91 9.40
C THR A 81 3.26 11.12 9.60
N ALA A 82 2.87 12.31 9.15
CA ALA A 82 3.65 13.53 9.36
C ALA A 82 3.84 13.84 10.85
N PHE A 83 2.76 13.80 11.64
CA PHE A 83 2.85 13.96 13.09
C PHE A 83 3.68 12.84 13.74
N HIS A 84 3.50 11.61 13.31
CA HIS A 84 4.20 10.47 13.86
C HIS A 84 5.72 10.57 13.59
N VAL A 85 6.13 10.89 12.37
CA VAL A 85 7.54 11.14 11.99
C VAL A 85 8.14 12.30 12.79
N ALA A 86 7.40 13.39 12.95
CA ALA A 86 7.87 14.55 13.71
C ALA A 86 8.24 14.15 15.14
N ASN A 87 7.35 13.45 15.84
CA ASN A 87 7.55 13.11 17.25
C ASN A 87 8.48 11.92 17.49
N THR A 88 8.48 10.93 16.60
CA THR A 88 9.26 9.69 16.79
C THR A 88 10.63 9.74 16.14
N ALA A 89 10.91 10.74 15.29
CA ALA A 89 12.19 10.86 14.62
C ALA A 89 12.75 12.27 14.60
N LEU A 90 12.04 13.25 14.03
CA LEU A 90 12.64 14.59 13.79
C LEU A 90 12.95 15.33 15.08
N ILE A 91 12.01 15.33 16.04
CA ILE A 91 12.19 15.96 17.35
C ILE A 91 13.31 15.24 18.13
N PRO A 92 13.30 13.90 18.28
CA PRO A 92 14.44 13.18 18.87
C PRO A 92 15.77 13.47 18.19
N LEU A 93 15.80 13.57 16.87
CA LEU A 93 17.01 13.89 16.12
C LEU A 93 17.52 15.31 16.43
N ALA A 94 16.60 16.28 16.58
CA ALA A 94 16.93 17.66 16.91
C ALA A 94 17.37 17.84 18.38
N THR A 95 16.68 17.21 19.33
CA THR A 95 16.99 17.28 20.76
C THR A 95 18.17 16.38 21.15
N ARG A 96 18.45 15.35 20.35
CA ARG A 96 19.44 14.29 20.62
C ARG A 96 19.21 13.57 21.96
N SER A 97 17.98 13.57 22.45
CA SER A 97 17.63 13.06 23.78
C SER A 97 16.18 12.58 23.82
N VAL A 98 15.98 11.35 24.30
CA VAL A 98 14.66 10.78 24.53
C VAL A 98 13.89 11.60 25.57
N ALA A 99 14.50 11.85 26.73
CA ALA A 99 13.85 12.57 27.83
C ALA A 99 13.43 13.99 27.44
N SER A 100 14.23 14.69 26.62
CA SER A 100 13.90 16.03 26.14
C SER A 100 12.81 16.04 25.07
N SER A 101 12.53 14.91 24.43
CA SER A 101 11.51 14.77 23.39
C SER A 101 10.13 14.38 23.92
N GLU A 102 10.05 13.75 25.09
CA GLU A 102 8.79 13.28 25.69
C GLU A 102 7.70 14.34 25.82
N PRO A 103 7.99 15.59 26.24
CA PRO A 103 6.95 16.61 26.35
C PRO A 103 6.26 16.92 25.00
N TYR A 104 6.97 16.80 23.88
CA TYR A 104 6.42 17.06 22.55
C TYR A 104 5.45 15.95 22.10
N LEU A 105 5.69 14.69 22.52
CA LEU A 105 4.70 13.63 22.30
C LEU A 105 3.38 13.98 22.97
N LEU A 106 3.42 14.44 24.22
CA LEU A 106 2.21 14.81 24.98
C LEU A 106 1.41 15.91 24.29
N LEU A 107 2.09 16.87 23.66
CA LEU A 107 1.43 17.96 22.92
C LEU A 107 0.65 17.44 21.72
N THR A 108 1.13 16.39 21.05
CA THR A 108 0.53 15.92 19.79
C THR A 108 -0.46 14.77 19.97
N ARG A 109 -0.34 13.99 21.05
CA ARG A 109 -1.23 12.85 21.36
C ARG A 109 -2.74 13.16 21.23
N PRO A 110 -3.28 14.29 21.73
CA PRO A 110 -4.71 14.59 21.61
C PRO A 110 -5.23 14.63 20.17
N TYR A 111 -4.38 14.98 19.20
CA TYR A 111 -4.77 15.12 17.80
C TYR A 111 -4.93 13.79 17.05
N TYR A 112 -4.36 12.69 17.55
CA TYR A 112 -4.42 11.40 16.85
C TYR A 112 -4.70 10.17 17.74
N GLN A 113 -4.69 10.31 19.07
CA GLN A 113 -5.01 9.24 20.05
C GLN A 113 -6.25 9.55 20.89
N SER A 114 -7.04 10.58 20.55
CA SER A 114 -8.31 10.82 21.24
C SER A 114 -9.37 9.80 20.80
N PRO A 115 -10.39 9.50 21.65
CA PRO A 115 -11.42 8.51 21.34
C PRO A 115 -12.16 8.74 20.02
N ILE A 116 -12.21 10.00 19.57
CA ILE A 116 -12.82 10.38 18.29
C ILE A 116 -11.77 10.46 17.18
N ALA A 117 -10.63 11.11 17.41
CA ALA A 117 -9.67 11.36 16.33
C ALA A 117 -9.04 10.07 15.80
N GLU A 118 -8.69 9.13 16.68
CA GLU A 118 -8.00 7.89 16.28
C GLU A 118 -8.83 7.03 15.29
N PRO A 119 -10.12 6.75 15.54
CA PRO A 119 -10.95 6.05 14.57
C PRO A 119 -10.99 6.73 13.19
N PHE A 120 -11.12 8.06 13.14
CA PHE A 120 -11.31 8.78 11.88
C PHE A 120 -10.03 9.10 11.13
N ILE A 121 -8.91 9.27 11.83
CA ILE A 121 -7.63 9.66 11.23
C ILE A 121 -6.76 8.44 10.94
N VAL A 122 -6.87 7.37 11.75
CA VAL A 122 -6.00 6.20 11.67
C VAL A 122 -6.78 4.96 11.24
N VAL A 123 -7.74 4.51 12.03
CA VAL A 123 -8.36 3.17 11.85
C VAL A 123 -9.21 3.09 10.58
N LEU A 124 -10.20 3.98 10.43
CA LEU A 124 -11.10 3.99 9.28
C LEU A 124 -10.35 4.22 7.96
N PRO A 125 -9.43 5.21 7.84
CA PRO A 125 -8.64 5.38 6.64
C PRO A 125 -7.77 4.18 6.32
N LEU A 126 -7.15 3.54 7.32
CA LEU A 126 -6.32 2.36 7.11
C LEU A 126 -7.13 1.17 6.58
N ILE A 127 -8.27 0.87 7.21
CA ILE A 127 -9.19 -0.19 6.77
C ILE A 127 -9.72 0.13 5.36
N ALA A 128 -10.12 1.37 5.12
CA ALA A 128 -10.61 1.81 3.82
C ALA A 128 -9.54 1.67 2.74
N HIS A 129 -8.29 2.04 3.04
CA HIS A 129 -7.17 1.96 2.11
C HIS A 129 -6.85 0.50 1.74
N ILE A 130 -6.61 -0.34 2.75
CA ILE A 130 -6.28 -1.76 2.53
C ILE A 130 -7.46 -2.48 1.86
N GLY A 131 -8.67 -2.31 2.40
CA GLY A 131 -9.88 -2.97 1.94
C GLY A 131 -10.22 -2.63 0.49
N SER A 132 -10.19 -1.34 0.14
CA SER A 132 -10.45 -0.91 -1.26
C SER A 132 -9.37 -1.38 -2.23
N GLY A 133 -8.10 -1.43 -1.81
CA GLY A 133 -6.99 -1.93 -2.62
C GLY A 133 -7.12 -3.44 -2.92
N VAL A 134 -7.46 -4.23 -1.91
CA VAL A 134 -7.73 -5.68 -2.06
C VAL A 134 -8.98 -5.89 -2.94
N ALA A 135 -10.06 -5.16 -2.67
CA ALA A 135 -11.29 -5.24 -3.46
C ALA A 135 -11.07 -4.93 -4.94
N LEU A 136 -10.29 -3.90 -5.27
CA LEU A 136 -9.92 -3.57 -6.65
C LEU A 136 -9.16 -4.71 -7.33
N ARG A 137 -8.22 -5.36 -6.63
CA ARG A 137 -7.46 -6.49 -7.18
C ARG A 137 -8.37 -7.70 -7.46
N LEU A 138 -9.26 -8.03 -6.53
CA LEU A 138 -10.24 -9.12 -6.69
C LEU A 138 -11.25 -8.82 -7.80
N TYR A 139 -11.70 -7.57 -7.90
CA TYR A 139 -12.63 -7.15 -8.94
C TYR A 139 -12.00 -7.23 -10.33
N ARG A 140 -10.76 -6.75 -10.50
CA ARG A 140 -10.01 -6.89 -11.76
C ARG A 140 -9.79 -8.35 -12.13
N ARG A 141 -9.50 -9.22 -11.15
CA ARG A 141 -9.42 -10.68 -11.37
C ARG A 141 -10.75 -11.23 -11.87
N LYS A 142 -11.86 -10.87 -11.24
CA LYS A 142 -13.21 -11.30 -11.66
C LYS A 142 -13.55 -10.84 -13.07
N GLN A 143 -13.19 -9.61 -13.44
CA GLN A 143 -13.38 -9.10 -14.80
C GLN A 143 -12.53 -9.85 -15.84
N ASN A 144 -11.26 -10.13 -15.53
CA ASN A 144 -10.40 -10.91 -16.43
C ASN A 144 -10.96 -12.32 -16.64
N LEU A 145 -11.39 -13.01 -15.58
CA LEU A 145 -12.01 -14.34 -15.68
C LEU A 145 -13.26 -14.34 -16.57
N ARG A 146 -14.09 -13.30 -16.48
CA ARG A 146 -15.27 -13.13 -17.34
C ARG A 146 -14.89 -12.90 -18.81
N ARG A 147 -13.85 -12.11 -19.07
CA ARG A 147 -13.37 -11.85 -20.44
C ARG A 147 -12.81 -13.10 -21.12
N TYR A 148 -12.14 -13.96 -20.36
CA TYR A 148 -11.59 -15.23 -20.85
C TYR A 148 -12.61 -16.39 -20.81
N GLY A 149 -13.88 -16.16 -20.49
CA GLY A 149 -14.89 -17.22 -20.45
C GLY A 149 -14.60 -18.34 -19.43
N ALA A 150 -13.84 -18.05 -18.37
CA ALA A 150 -13.39 -19.07 -17.41
C ALA A 150 -14.51 -19.46 -16.42
N GLU A 151 -15.37 -20.37 -16.84
CA GLU A 151 -16.50 -20.86 -16.05
C GLU A 151 -16.06 -21.93 -15.03
N ASN A 152 -15.18 -22.85 -15.44
CA ASN A 152 -14.75 -23.96 -14.61
C ASN A 152 -13.55 -23.63 -13.71
N ARG A 153 -13.34 -24.46 -12.67
CA ARG A 153 -12.22 -24.29 -11.72
C ARG A 153 -10.86 -24.43 -12.39
N THR A 154 -10.74 -25.31 -13.39
CA THR A 154 -9.54 -25.53 -14.21
C THR A 154 -9.20 -24.28 -15.01
N ASP A 155 -10.18 -23.74 -15.73
CA ASP A 155 -10.03 -22.58 -16.61
C ASP A 155 -9.64 -21.34 -15.80
N ARG A 156 -10.23 -21.19 -14.61
CA ARG A 156 -9.89 -20.13 -13.66
C ARG A 156 -8.44 -20.20 -13.18
N ARG A 157 -7.82 -21.38 -13.13
CA ARG A 157 -6.40 -21.53 -12.75
C ARG A 157 -5.47 -21.17 -13.92
N MET A 158 -5.89 -21.41 -15.15
CA MET A 158 -5.13 -21.09 -16.36
C MET A 158 -5.05 -19.58 -16.61
N VAL A 159 -6.08 -18.81 -16.21
CA VAL A 159 -6.03 -17.34 -16.31
C VAL A 159 -5.05 -16.75 -15.30
N ALA A 160 -4.06 -16.01 -15.79
CA ALA A 160 -3.06 -15.35 -14.96
C ALA A 160 -3.65 -14.29 -14.01
N TRP A 161 -3.06 -14.15 -12.82
CA TRP A 161 -3.44 -13.10 -11.87
C TRP A 161 -3.02 -11.72 -12.37
N PRO A 162 -3.77 -10.64 -12.05
CA PRO A 162 -3.33 -9.29 -12.34
C PRO A 162 -1.91 -9.06 -11.79
N LYS A 163 -1.01 -8.56 -12.65
CA LYS A 163 0.41 -8.32 -12.30
C LYS A 163 0.50 -7.51 -11.00
N LEU A 164 1.36 -7.95 -10.09
CA LEU A 164 1.59 -7.26 -8.82
C LEU A 164 2.56 -6.10 -9.06
N SER A 165 2.11 -4.88 -8.77
CA SER A 165 3.02 -3.71 -8.84
C SER A 165 3.94 -3.69 -7.63
N GLY A 166 5.16 -3.15 -7.77
CA GLY A 166 6.11 -3.01 -6.65
C GLY A 166 5.52 -2.27 -5.45
N THR A 167 4.77 -1.19 -5.68
CA THR A 167 4.05 -0.47 -4.60
C THR A 167 3.02 -1.35 -3.88
N SER A 168 2.32 -2.22 -4.61
CA SER A 168 1.36 -3.16 -4.02
C SER A 168 2.06 -4.27 -3.24
N ALA A 169 3.20 -4.78 -3.73
CA ALA A 169 4.03 -5.74 -3.01
C ALA A 169 4.52 -5.16 -1.67
N LEU A 170 5.03 -3.93 -1.69
CA LEU A 170 5.39 -3.19 -0.47
C LEU A 170 4.19 -2.99 0.45
N GLY A 171 3.01 -2.69 -0.10
CA GLY A 171 1.78 -2.54 0.69
C GLY A 171 1.40 -3.82 1.43
N TYR A 172 1.47 -4.98 0.76
CA TYR A 172 1.22 -6.27 1.41
C TYR A 172 2.28 -6.61 2.46
N ALA A 173 3.55 -6.32 2.21
CA ALA A 173 4.61 -6.49 3.20
C ALA A 173 4.44 -5.55 4.41
N LEU A 174 3.88 -4.36 4.20
CA LEU A 174 3.66 -3.36 5.25
C LEU A 174 2.53 -3.74 6.21
N VAL A 175 1.50 -4.48 5.75
CA VAL A 175 0.36 -4.88 6.59
C VAL A 175 0.78 -5.58 7.90
N PRO A 176 1.55 -6.69 7.89
CA PRO A 176 1.97 -7.35 9.12
C PRO A 176 2.89 -6.48 9.99
N LEU A 177 3.70 -5.61 9.37
CA LEU A 177 4.60 -4.71 10.11
C LEU A 177 3.82 -3.62 10.87
N VAL A 178 2.85 -2.98 10.20
CA VAL A 178 1.96 -1.99 10.84
C VAL A 178 1.09 -2.66 11.89
N PHE A 179 0.57 -3.86 11.61
CA PHE A 179 -0.21 -4.61 12.59
C PHE A 179 0.64 -4.96 13.82
N GLY A 180 1.85 -5.49 13.65
CA GLY A 180 2.76 -5.79 14.76
C GLY A 180 3.12 -4.54 15.57
N HIS A 181 3.41 -3.43 14.89
CA HIS A 181 3.65 -2.14 15.53
C HIS A 181 2.45 -1.66 16.35
N ALA A 182 1.24 -1.65 15.78
CA ALA A 182 0.02 -1.27 16.48
C ALA A 182 -0.34 -2.27 17.59
N PHE A 183 -0.04 -3.55 17.40
CA PHE A 183 -0.31 -4.59 18.39
C PHE A 183 0.47 -4.34 19.67
N VAL A 184 1.77 -4.10 19.57
CA VAL A 184 2.65 -3.83 20.70
C VAL A 184 2.38 -2.45 21.32
N ASN A 185 2.20 -1.41 20.51
CA ASN A 185 2.15 -0.03 21.00
C ASN A 185 0.72 0.48 21.27
N ARG A 186 -0.32 -0.26 20.87
CA ARG A 186 -1.72 0.16 21.02
C ARG A 186 -2.62 -0.96 21.56
N ILE A 187 -2.62 -2.15 20.97
CA ILE A 187 -3.58 -3.20 21.33
C ILE A 187 -3.27 -3.80 22.70
N ILE A 188 -2.03 -4.22 22.96
CA ILE A 188 -1.63 -4.77 24.26
C ILE A 188 -1.91 -3.77 25.39
N PRO A 189 -1.43 -2.52 25.35
CA PRO A 189 -1.69 -1.54 26.41
C PRO A 189 -3.19 -1.29 26.62
N LEU A 190 -3.97 -1.16 25.53
CA LEU A 190 -5.42 -0.99 25.63
C LEU A 190 -6.10 -2.15 26.36
N TRP A 191 -5.63 -3.39 26.13
CA TRP A 191 -6.24 -4.57 26.74
C TRP A 191 -5.86 -4.69 28.23
N TYR A 192 -4.59 -4.47 28.59
CA TYR A 192 -4.10 -4.74 29.95
C TYR A 192 -4.14 -3.52 30.88
N GLU A 193 -3.96 -2.31 30.35
CA GLU A 193 -3.93 -1.06 31.13
C GLU A 193 -5.17 -0.18 30.89
N GLY A 194 -6.06 -0.58 29.98
CA GLY A 194 -7.26 0.19 29.62
C GLY A 194 -6.97 1.46 28.80
N GLY A 195 -5.72 1.65 28.37
CA GLY A 195 -5.25 2.87 27.70
C GLY A 195 -3.90 2.67 27.03
N SER A 196 -3.35 3.72 26.41
CA SER A 196 -1.94 3.70 25.91
C SER A 196 -1.19 4.97 26.27
N SER A 197 -1.61 5.64 27.36
CA SER A 197 -0.96 6.86 27.87
C SER A 197 0.46 6.59 28.38
N SER A 198 0.72 5.39 28.87
CA SER A 198 2.02 4.85 29.31
C SER A 198 3.05 4.70 28.17
N ILE A 199 2.59 4.64 26.91
CA ILE A 199 3.41 4.31 25.74
C ILE A 199 4.11 5.54 25.17
N ASN A 200 5.34 5.77 25.61
CA ASN A 200 6.14 6.95 25.31
C ASN A 200 7.47 6.57 24.60
N LEU A 201 8.38 7.52 24.37
CA LEU A 201 9.68 7.19 23.74
C LEU A 201 10.53 6.30 24.67
N GLY A 202 10.39 6.45 25.99
CA GLY A 202 10.95 5.57 27.02
C GLY A 202 10.54 4.11 26.84
N TYR A 203 9.25 3.83 26.63
CA TYR A 203 8.73 2.49 26.35
C TYR A 203 9.40 1.86 25.13
N VAL A 204 9.47 2.63 24.03
CA VAL A 204 10.08 2.17 22.77
C VAL A 204 11.57 1.94 22.95
N SER A 205 12.31 2.90 23.54
CA SER A 205 13.75 2.78 23.79
C SER A 205 14.10 1.62 24.73
N HIS A 206 13.25 1.35 25.73
CA HIS A 206 13.36 0.18 26.59
C HIS A 206 13.24 -1.13 25.78
N GLY A 207 12.27 -1.21 24.85
CA GLY A 207 12.13 -2.35 23.95
C GLY A 207 13.32 -2.55 23.01
N PHE A 208 13.97 -1.47 22.56
CA PHE A 208 15.23 -1.56 21.81
C PHE A 208 16.39 -2.09 22.66
N ALA A 209 16.47 -1.67 23.93
CA ALA A 209 17.52 -2.11 24.84
C ALA A 209 17.38 -3.60 25.22
N LYS A 210 16.16 -4.06 25.47
CA LYS A 210 15.87 -5.45 25.85
C LYS A 210 15.86 -6.41 24.66
N HIS A 211 15.31 -5.99 23.52
CA HIS A 211 15.13 -6.85 22.34
C HIS A 211 15.72 -6.22 21.08
N PRO A 212 17.04 -5.98 21.04
CA PRO A 212 17.67 -5.21 19.96
C PRO A 212 17.43 -5.83 18.59
N ALA A 213 17.60 -7.15 18.43
CA ALA A 213 17.43 -7.79 17.13
C ALA A 213 16.02 -7.60 16.55
N VAL A 214 14.98 -7.89 17.34
CA VAL A 214 13.58 -7.76 16.91
C VAL A 214 13.24 -6.30 16.67
N SER A 215 13.65 -5.41 17.57
CA SER A 215 13.35 -3.97 17.48
C SER A 215 14.04 -3.31 16.27
N PHE A 216 15.36 -3.48 16.09
CA PHE A 216 16.08 -2.88 14.95
C PHE A 216 15.61 -3.44 13.61
N VAL A 217 15.41 -4.76 13.50
CA VAL A 217 14.93 -5.36 12.24
C VAL A 217 13.48 -4.96 11.98
N GLY A 218 12.61 -5.05 12.99
CA GLY A 218 11.18 -4.76 12.86
C GLY A 218 10.91 -3.29 12.52
N PHE A 219 11.46 -2.36 13.30
CA PHE A 219 11.31 -0.92 13.03
C PHE A 219 12.06 -0.49 11.76
N GLY A 220 13.24 -1.04 11.49
CA GLY A 220 13.97 -0.81 10.24
C GLY A 220 13.14 -1.21 9.02
N ALA A 221 12.60 -2.42 9.02
CA ALA A 221 11.73 -2.90 7.95
C ALA A 221 10.45 -2.06 7.83
N LEU A 222 9.77 -1.77 8.94
CA LEU A 222 8.56 -0.95 8.97
C LEU A 222 8.79 0.43 8.35
N VAL A 223 9.84 1.13 8.77
CA VAL A 223 10.15 2.48 8.27
C VAL A 223 10.56 2.43 6.80
N THR A 224 11.47 1.54 6.41
CA THR A 224 11.93 1.49 5.01
C THR A 224 10.81 1.08 4.07
N ILE A 225 10.09 -0.01 4.35
CA ILE A 225 8.98 -0.47 3.51
C ILE A 225 7.85 0.57 3.50
N GLY A 226 7.54 1.15 4.66
CA GLY A 226 6.50 2.18 4.81
C GLY A 226 6.78 3.45 4.01
N VAL A 227 8.01 3.95 4.06
CA VAL A 227 8.45 5.12 3.28
C VAL A 227 8.43 4.82 1.79
N PHE A 228 9.01 3.70 1.35
CA PHE A 228 9.01 3.35 -0.07
C PHE A 228 7.57 3.16 -0.60
N HIS A 229 6.68 2.52 0.16
CA HIS A 229 5.28 2.39 -0.21
C HIS A 229 4.62 3.78 -0.37
N SER A 230 4.80 4.66 0.61
CA SER A 230 4.20 5.99 0.63
C SER A 230 4.72 6.88 -0.49
N VAL A 231 6.04 6.97 -0.67
CA VAL A 231 6.67 7.84 -1.69
C VAL A 231 6.32 7.36 -3.10
N TRP A 232 6.38 6.05 -3.37
CA TRP A 232 5.94 5.51 -4.66
C TRP A 232 4.43 5.67 -4.89
N GLY A 233 3.62 5.57 -3.83
CA GLY A 233 2.18 5.84 -3.86
C GLY A 233 1.89 7.29 -4.25
N TRP A 234 2.55 8.26 -3.62
CA TRP A 234 2.45 9.68 -3.93
C TRP A 234 2.98 10.03 -5.33
N ALA A 235 4.07 9.40 -5.77
CA ALA A 235 4.55 9.56 -7.14
C ALA A 235 3.51 9.11 -8.16
N LYS A 236 2.80 8.01 -7.91
CA LYS A 236 1.68 7.57 -8.77
C LYS A 236 0.49 8.53 -8.71
N TRP A 237 0.17 9.04 -7.51
CA TRP A 237 -0.91 10.00 -7.29
C TRP A 237 -0.72 11.29 -8.10
N LEU A 238 0.51 11.82 -8.09
CA LEU A 238 0.88 13.07 -8.76
C LEU A 238 1.19 12.87 -10.26
N ASN A 239 0.86 11.71 -10.83
CA ASN A 239 1.20 11.35 -12.22
C ASN A 239 2.70 11.40 -12.56
N TRP A 240 3.53 11.13 -11.56
CA TRP A 240 4.98 11.25 -11.64
C TRP A 240 5.71 9.91 -11.63
N SER A 241 5.01 8.77 -11.61
CA SER A 241 5.66 7.47 -11.69
C SER A 241 6.29 7.24 -13.07
N PRO A 242 7.37 6.43 -13.18
CA PRO A 242 7.97 6.06 -14.46
C PRO A 242 6.98 5.40 -15.43
N SER A 243 6.03 4.59 -14.91
CA SER A 243 5.01 3.92 -15.73
C SER A 243 4.02 4.87 -16.39
N GLN A 244 3.95 6.13 -15.96
CA GLN A 244 3.04 7.14 -16.51
C GLN A 244 3.71 8.02 -17.59
N VAL A 245 4.95 7.72 -17.99
CA VAL A 245 5.62 8.38 -19.11
C VAL A 245 5.10 7.81 -20.42
N THR A 246 4.37 8.62 -21.18
CA THR A 246 3.78 8.27 -22.48
C THR A 246 4.73 8.47 -23.66
N GLN A 247 5.76 9.29 -23.51
CA GLN A 247 6.77 9.54 -24.56
C GLN A 247 7.54 8.26 -24.90
N GLY A 248 7.65 7.96 -26.18
CA GLY A 248 8.46 6.87 -26.73
C GLY A 248 9.91 7.29 -27.00
N GLY A 249 10.69 6.38 -27.57
CA GLY A 249 12.07 6.65 -27.99
C GLY A 249 13.09 6.82 -26.85
N PRO A 250 14.33 7.23 -27.19
CA PRO A 250 15.42 7.39 -26.22
C PRO A 250 15.12 8.40 -25.11
N GLU A 251 14.46 9.52 -25.45
CA GLU A 251 14.09 10.57 -24.49
C GLU A 251 13.09 10.07 -23.45
N GLY A 252 12.06 9.33 -23.88
CA GLY A 252 11.09 8.71 -22.98
C GLY A 252 11.75 7.71 -22.03
N GLN A 253 12.72 6.92 -22.51
CA GLN A 253 13.47 5.99 -21.67
C GLN A 253 14.34 6.71 -20.63
N LEU A 254 15.01 7.80 -21.03
CA LEU A 254 15.80 8.63 -20.11
C LEU A 254 14.90 9.25 -19.02
N LEU A 255 13.74 9.78 -19.39
CA LEU A 255 12.79 10.36 -18.45
C LEU A 255 12.26 9.33 -17.45
N ARG A 256 11.96 8.11 -17.90
CA ARG A 256 11.56 6.99 -17.03
C ARG A 256 12.66 6.65 -16.02
N LYS A 257 13.91 6.53 -16.47
CA LYS A 257 15.06 6.28 -15.59
C LYS A 257 15.25 7.42 -14.59
N ARG A 258 15.20 8.68 -15.02
CA ARG A 258 15.32 9.85 -14.14
C ARG A 258 14.25 9.85 -13.05
N ARG A 259 12.97 9.69 -13.42
CA ARG A 259 11.88 9.60 -12.44
C ARG A 259 12.10 8.44 -11.46
N TRP A 260 12.54 7.28 -11.95
CA TRP A 260 12.83 6.13 -11.10
C TRP A 260 13.94 6.44 -10.08
N TYR A 261 15.06 7.02 -10.51
CA TYR A 261 16.15 7.38 -9.61
C TYR A 261 15.73 8.42 -8.57
N VAL A 262 14.98 9.45 -8.97
CA VAL A 262 14.56 10.48 -8.02
C VAL A 262 13.55 9.94 -7.01
N VAL A 263 12.57 9.13 -7.42
CA VAL A 263 11.62 8.51 -6.47
C VAL A 263 12.36 7.64 -5.45
N ASN A 264 13.35 6.85 -5.88
CA ASN A 264 14.16 6.05 -4.96
C ASN A 264 15.08 6.90 -4.08
N ALA A 265 15.69 7.97 -4.62
CA ALA A 265 16.53 8.88 -3.85
C ALA A 265 15.73 9.59 -2.76
N VAL A 266 14.54 10.10 -3.07
CA VAL A 266 13.62 10.70 -2.09
C VAL A 266 13.23 9.67 -1.03
N SER A 267 12.88 8.44 -1.45
CA SER A 267 12.55 7.35 -0.52
C SER A 267 13.72 7.05 0.43
N ALA A 268 14.94 6.94 -0.10
CA ALA A 268 16.15 6.68 0.69
C ALA A 268 16.47 7.82 1.66
N VAL A 269 16.36 9.07 1.24
CA VAL A 269 16.58 10.25 2.11
C VAL A 269 15.56 10.30 3.24
N VAL A 270 14.28 10.13 2.95
CA VAL A 270 13.21 10.13 3.97
C VAL A 270 13.40 8.97 4.95
N SER A 271 13.72 7.76 4.46
CA SER A 271 14.03 6.63 5.33
C SER A 271 15.25 6.92 6.20
N ALA A 272 16.34 7.43 5.63
CA ALA A 272 17.56 7.72 6.39
C ALA A 272 17.31 8.75 7.50
N LEU A 273 16.57 9.82 7.21
CA LEU A 273 16.20 10.83 8.22
C LEU A 273 15.33 10.24 9.34
N TRP A 274 14.33 9.43 8.99
CA TRP A 274 13.48 8.79 10.00
C TRP A 274 14.29 7.83 10.86
N LEU A 275 15.10 6.96 10.24
CA LEU A 275 15.94 5.99 10.94
C LEU A 275 17.01 6.66 11.81
N ALA A 276 17.57 7.80 11.39
CA ALA A 276 18.54 8.56 12.18
C ALA A 276 17.93 9.04 13.51
N GLY A 277 16.70 9.55 13.50
CA GLY A 277 16.00 9.92 14.74
C GLY A 277 15.49 8.71 15.52
N GLY A 278 14.71 7.86 14.87
CA GLY A 278 14.03 6.73 15.51
C GLY A 278 14.99 5.64 16.00
N MET A 279 15.92 5.17 15.18
CA MET A 279 16.88 4.16 15.62
C MET A 279 18.16 4.79 16.20
N GLY A 280 18.60 5.91 15.62
CA GLY A 280 19.86 6.53 16.00
C GLY A 280 19.82 7.20 17.37
N ILE A 281 18.68 7.80 17.75
CA ILE A 281 18.46 8.43 19.05
C ILE A 281 17.55 7.56 19.93
N VAL A 282 16.30 7.30 19.51
CA VAL A 282 15.34 6.58 20.38
C VAL A 282 15.79 5.14 20.61
N GLY A 283 16.23 4.43 19.56
CA GLY A 283 16.76 3.06 19.70
C GLY A 283 18.03 2.94 20.55
N ARG A 284 18.71 4.06 20.85
CA ARG A 284 19.85 4.12 21.76
C ARG A 284 19.53 4.77 23.11
N GLY A 285 18.25 5.03 23.39
CA GLY A 285 17.80 5.66 24.64
C GLY A 285 18.02 4.81 25.89
N GLY A 286 18.26 3.50 25.73
CA GLY A 286 18.54 2.59 26.83
C GLY A 286 17.30 2.07 27.56
N ALA A 287 17.52 1.17 28.51
CA ALA A 287 16.45 0.60 29.31
C ALA A 287 15.98 1.58 30.39
N VAL A 288 14.68 1.80 30.49
CA VAL A 288 14.06 2.51 31.61
C VAL A 288 14.11 1.63 32.86
N GLY A 289 14.61 2.18 33.97
CA GLY A 289 14.69 1.48 35.26
C GLY A 289 13.48 1.71 36.17
N GLY A 290 13.56 1.18 37.39
CA GLY A 290 12.55 1.41 38.44
C GLY A 290 11.21 0.71 38.19
N TRP A 291 10.15 1.25 38.78
CA TRP A 291 8.80 0.69 38.67
C TRP A 291 8.25 0.80 37.23
N VAL A 292 8.52 1.92 36.55
CA VAL A 292 8.08 2.15 35.15
C VAL A 292 8.69 1.12 34.20
N GLY A 293 9.98 0.79 34.35
CA GLY A 293 10.62 -0.26 33.56
C GLY A 293 9.94 -1.62 33.73
N ARG A 294 9.56 -1.99 34.96
CA ARG A 294 8.86 -3.26 35.23
C ARG A 294 7.46 -3.31 34.63
N GLU A 295 6.77 -2.17 34.57
CA GLU A 295 5.48 -2.06 33.88
C GLU A 295 5.64 -2.30 32.37
N TYR A 296 6.72 -1.77 31.78
CA TYR A 296 7.05 -2.02 30.37
C TYR A 296 7.39 -3.49 30.11
N ASP A 297 8.20 -4.11 30.97
CA ASP A 297 8.51 -5.55 30.91
C ASP A 297 7.22 -6.39 31.00
N ALA A 298 6.29 -6.01 31.89
CA ALA A 298 5.01 -6.68 32.02
C ALA A 298 4.17 -6.57 30.74
N LEU A 299 4.13 -5.42 30.07
CA LEU A 299 3.46 -5.28 28.77
C LEU A 299 4.13 -6.16 27.70
N TYR A 300 5.46 -6.14 27.60
CA TYR A 300 6.19 -6.96 26.64
C TYR A 300 6.00 -8.47 26.87
N SER A 301 5.78 -8.90 28.12
CA SER A 301 5.50 -10.30 28.47
C SER A 301 4.26 -10.88 27.79
N HIS A 302 3.31 -10.03 27.39
CA HIS A 302 2.06 -10.41 26.74
C HIS A 302 2.17 -10.58 25.22
N ILE A 303 3.34 -10.33 24.63
CA ILE A 303 3.53 -10.54 23.19
C ILE A 303 3.56 -12.05 22.90
N PRO A 304 2.69 -12.58 22.03
CA PRO A 304 2.65 -14.00 21.73
C PRO A 304 4.01 -14.52 21.21
N LEU A 305 4.35 -15.76 21.56
CA LEU A 305 5.54 -16.51 21.13
C LEU A 305 6.89 -16.00 21.65
N ILE A 306 7.05 -14.69 21.87
CA ILE A 306 8.31 -14.09 22.33
C ILE A 306 8.22 -13.49 23.74
N GLY A 307 7.02 -13.19 24.25
CA GLY A 307 6.78 -12.55 25.54
C GLY A 307 7.46 -13.23 26.73
N HIS A 308 7.45 -14.56 26.78
CA HIS A 308 8.14 -15.29 27.86
C HIS A 308 9.68 -15.15 27.83
N TYR A 309 10.27 -15.05 26.63
CA TYR A 309 11.69 -14.77 26.47
C TYR A 309 12.01 -13.30 26.73
N MET A 310 11.02 -12.42 26.57
CA MET A 310 11.16 -10.99 26.77
C MET A 310 11.00 -10.56 28.24
N ALA A 311 10.17 -11.27 29.00
CA ALA A 311 9.91 -11.00 30.41
C ALA A 311 11.02 -11.49 31.36
N SER A 312 11.94 -12.34 30.87
CA SER A 312 12.98 -12.99 31.68
C SER A 312 14.38 -12.41 31.51
N SER A 313 14.53 -11.40 30.65
CA SER A 313 15.77 -10.63 30.39
C SER A 313 15.69 -9.23 30.98
#